data_AF-A0A3D4NMR7-F1
#
_entry.id   AF-A0A3D4NMR7-F1
#
_cell.length_a   1.000
_cell.length_b   1.000
_cell.length_c   1.000
_cell.angle_alpha   90.00
_cell.angle_beta   90.00
_cell.angle_gamma   90.00
#
_symmetry.space_group_name_H-M   'P 1'
#
loop_
_entity.id
_entity.type
_entity.pdbx_description
1 polymer ?
#
loop_
_entity_poly.entity_id
_entity_poly.type
_entity_poly.pdbx_seq_one_letter_code
_entity_poly.pdbx_strand_id
1 'polypeptide(L)'
;MTLIKTTTPKLHREARLAREKLHLEGEVPDGVLRAEIDASWRRSLSHGVHFNAKHELALESSASLDVLLASNRLLIDAALPAIDYLAERQGKEGLIILANADATILAVEGRADRLKGSGLQDITLGACWSEAARGTNALGTALVEARPTLIDCGEHYLDRLTDFSCTSVPIYCPQGDILGVLDLTREGPLGRVHDSTALLAMAVSQIESRVFNASYPDEIVLAFHSRRQYLESPWQGLLAVSLGGQILAVSAQACQLLRAERSALVGRRCEEFLGVDGLQLLSRLHQGGVGSLQTAKGEFFYRALRAPQRSINVSSPPRSVAKTVKPPPDLETLAGNNVRYARALRMARQGLANELPVLLLGETGTGKEVIARALHIAGARRDKPFVAVNCAAIPEGLIESELFG
;
A
#
# COMPACT_ATOMS: atom_id res chain seq x y z
N MET A 1 10.66 -16.47 -25.34
CA MET A 1 11.94 -16.43 -24.61
C MET A 1 11.89 -17.49 -23.51
N THR A 2 13.00 -18.16 -23.33
CA THR A 2 13.17 -19.55 -22.87
C THR A 2 12.49 -19.85 -21.52
N LEU A 3 11.55 -20.79 -21.55
CA LEU A 3 10.93 -21.39 -20.36
C LEU A 3 12.02 -22.14 -19.56
N ILE A 4 12.42 -21.57 -18.42
CA ILE A 4 13.32 -22.23 -17.47
C ILE A 4 12.55 -23.40 -16.83
N LYS A 5 12.64 -24.57 -17.44
CA LYS A 5 12.37 -25.86 -16.80
C LYS A 5 13.56 -26.23 -15.91
N THR A 6 13.81 -25.49 -14.83
CA THR A 6 14.64 -26.03 -13.73
C THR A 6 13.70 -26.80 -12.82
N THR A 7 13.60 -28.10 -13.10
CA THR A 7 12.86 -29.06 -12.30
C THR A 7 13.37 -29.03 -10.86
N THR A 8 12.54 -28.69 -9.88
CA THR A 8 12.82 -28.63 -8.43
C THR A 8 13.76 -29.76 -7.92
N PRO A 9 13.64 -31.04 -8.37
CA PRO A 9 14.57 -32.10 -8.00
C PRO A 9 16.05 -31.85 -8.32
N LYS A 10 16.34 -31.09 -9.39
CA LYS A 10 17.69 -30.71 -9.79
C LYS A 10 18.28 -29.69 -8.81
N LEU A 11 17.49 -28.67 -8.45
CA LEU A 11 17.90 -27.63 -7.46
C LEU A 11 18.21 -28.26 -6.11
N HIS A 12 17.37 -29.19 -5.62
CA HIS A 12 17.64 -29.91 -4.38
C HIS A 12 18.95 -30.70 -4.43
N ARG A 13 19.24 -31.38 -5.55
CA ARG A 13 20.48 -32.15 -5.71
C ARG A 13 21.71 -31.24 -5.74
N GLU A 14 21.63 -30.13 -6.46
CA GLU A 14 22.69 -29.13 -6.55
C GLU A 14 22.97 -28.49 -5.18
N ALA A 15 21.93 -28.05 -4.48
CA ALA A 15 22.06 -27.48 -3.14
C ALA A 15 22.63 -28.49 -2.12
N ARG A 16 22.22 -29.75 -2.19
CA ARG A 16 22.79 -30.82 -1.35
C ARG A 16 24.27 -31.04 -1.63
N LEU A 17 24.67 -31.12 -2.89
CA LEU A 17 26.07 -31.30 -3.27
C LEU A 17 26.93 -30.11 -2.86
N ALA A 18 26.40 -28.89 -3.00
CA ALA A 18 27.07 -27.67 -2.55
C ALA A 18 27.31 -27.68 -1.05
N ARG A 19 26.30 -28.07 -0.27
CA ARG A 19 26.39 -28.20 1.18
C ARG A 19 27.39 -29.27 1.62
N GLU A 20 27.32 -30.46 1.03
CA GLU A 20 28.25 -31.56 1.34
C GLU A 20 29.71 -31.13 1.12
N LYS A 21 29.99 -30.39 0.03
CA LYS A 21 31.31 -29.81 -0.20
C LYS A 21 31.67 -28.71 0.78
N LEU A 22 30.75 -27.78 1.08
CA LEU A 22 30.98 -26.75 2.09
C LEU A 22 31.35 -27.35 3.45
N HIS A 23 30.72 -28.46 3.84
CA HIS A 23 31.01 -29.15 5.10
C HIS A 23 32.39 -29.84 5.11
N LEU A 24 32.82 -30.37 3.97
CA LEU A 24 34.07 -31.13 3.86
C LEU A 24 35.28 -30.23 3.61
N GLU A 25 35.13 -29.24 2.74
CA GLU A 25 36.22 -28.43 2.17
C GLU A 25 36.23 -27.02 2.77
N GLY A 26 35.15 -26.57 3.41
CA GLY A 26 35.02 -25.21 3.94
C GLY A 26 34.79 -24.15 2.85
N GLU A 27 34.58 -24.56 1.61
CA GLU A 27 34.44 -23.68 0.45
C GLU A 27 33.11 -23.91 -0.29
N VAL A 28 32.57 -22.85 -0.88
CA VAL A 28 31.38 -22.92 -1.75
C VAL A 28 31.84 -23.37 -3.14
N PRO A 29 31.34 -24.50 -3.67
CA PRO A 29 31.83 -25.03 -4.94
C PRO A 29 31.29 -24.28 -6.16
N ASP A 30 32.20 -23.97 -7.09
CA ASP A 30 31.87 -23.25 -8.32
C ASP A 30 30.91 -24.03 -9.24
N GLY A 31 29.93 -23.32 -9.80
CA GLY A 31 29.07 -23.83 -10.88
C GLY A 31 28.04 -24.87 -10.45
N VAL A 32 27.86 -25.11 -9.15
CA VAL A 32 26.85 -26.05 -8.61
C VAL A 32 25.52 -25.34 -8.35
N LEU A 33 25.57 -24.21 -7.65
CA LEU A 33 24.39 -23.41 -7.32
C LEU A 33 24.06 -22.44 -8.45
N ARG A 34 22.79 -22.02 -8.55
CA ARG A 34 22.44 -20.88 -9.42
C ARG A 34 23.14 -19.61 -8.91
N ALA A 35 23.50 -18.73 -9.83
CA ALA A 35 24.39 -17.59 -9.58
C ALA A 35 24.02 -16.73 -8.35
N GLU A 36 22.73 -16.53 -8.12
CA GLU A 36 22.19 -15.72 -7.02
C GLU A 36 22.43 -16.36 -5.65
N ILE A 37 22.26 -17.68 -5.57
CA ILE A 37 22.46 -18.45 -4.34
C ILE A 37 23.95 -18.68 -4.10
N ASP A 38 24.73 -18.95 -5.16
CA ASP A 38 26.20 -19.01 -5.06
C ASP A 38 26.77 -17.70 -4.49
N ALA A 39 26.36 -16.55 -5.04
CA ALA A 39 26.79 -15.25 -4.56
C ALA A 39 26.41 -15.02 -3.09
N SER A 40 25.17 -15.33 -2.71
CA SER A 40 24.71 -15.20 -1.32
C SER A 40 25.44 -16.14 -0.36
N TRP A 41 25.75 -17.38 -0.76
CA TRP A 41 26.50 -18.33 0.06
C TRP A 41 27.93 -17.84 0.29
N ARG A 42 28.58 -17.29 -0.74
CA ARG A 42 29.92 -16.70 -0.60
C ARG A 42 29.91 -15.48 0.32
N ARG A 43 28.89 -14.61 0.22
CA ARG A 43 28.72 -13.49 1.17
C ARG A 43 28.54 -14.02 2.59
N SER A 44 27.67 -14.99 2.79
CA SER A 44 27.42 -15.65 4.08
C SER A 44 28.70 -16.22 4.71
N LEU A 45 29.49 -16.93 3.89
CA LEU A 45 30.79 -17.47 4.31
C LEU A 45 31.77 -16.35 4.66
N SER A 46 31.83 -15.28 3.85
CA SER A 46 32.71 -14.13 4.11
C SER A 46 32.35 -13.36 5.38
N HIS A 47 31.07 -13.38 5.79
CA HIS A 47 30.60 -12.82 7.06
C HIS A 47 30.90 -13.73 8.26
N GLY A 48 31.47 -14.92 8.05
CA GLY A 48 31.80 -15.86 9.11
C GLY A 48 30.59 -16.61 9.68
N VAL A 49 29.47 -16.63 8.96
CA VAL A 49 28.28 -17.38 9.40
C VAL A 49 28.59 -18.88 9.33
N HIS A 50 28.36 -19.59 10.44
CA HIS A 50 28.47 -21.03 10.49
C HIS A 50 27.16 -21.69 10.02
N PHE A 51 27.23 -22.60 9.04
CA PHE A 51 26.05 -23.29 8.48
C PHE A 51 25.27 -24.13 9.52
N ASN A 52 25.94 -24.58 10.58
CA ASN A 52 25.34 -25.33 11.69
C ASN A 52 24.95 -24.44 12.89
N ALA A 53 24.95 -23.11 12.72
CA ALA A 53 24.57 -22.17 13.77
C ALA A 53 23.16 -22.50 14.28
N LYS A 54 23.05 -22.57 15.62
CA LYS A 54 21.79 -22.84 16.30
C LYS A 54 20.94 -21.57 16.38
N HIS A 55 19.72 -21.71 16.90
CA HIS A 55 18.86 -20.57 17.18
C HIS A 55 19.52 -19.66 18.21
N GLU A 56 19.80 -18.43 17.82
CA GLU A 56 20.09 -17.34 18.75
C GLU A 56 18.79 -16.57 18.96
N LEU A 57 18.23 -16.66 20.16
CA LEU A 57 17.12 -15.79 20.56
C LEU A 57 17.69 -14.39 20.76
N ALA A 58 17.27 -13.44 19.93
CA ALA A 58 17.53 -12.04 20.18
C ALA A 58 16.78 -11.62 21.44
N LEU A 59 17.48 -11.50 22.57
CA LEU A 59 16.95 -10.93 23.79
C LEU A 59 16.98 -9.41 23.67
N GLU A 60 16.07 -8.85 22.87
CA GLU A 60 15.84 -7.40 22.92
C GLU A 60 15.01 -7.05 24.16
N SER A 61 15.38 -5.96 24.84
CA SER A 61 14.55 -5.42 25.93
C SER A 61 13.22 -4.91 25.35
N SER A 62 12.13 -4.98 26.12
CA SER A 62 10.82 -4.48 25.67
C SER A 62 10.87 -3.02 25.21
N ALA A 63 11.70 -2.18 25.85
CA ALA A 63 11.90 -0.79 25.45
C ALA A 63 12.57 -0.63 24.07
N SER A 64 13.42 -1.59 23.66
CA SER A 64 14.03 -1.59 22.31
C SER A 64 12.98 -1.90 21.24
N LEU A 65 12.08 -2.83 21.53
CA LEU A 65 11.03 -3.26 20.60
C LEU A 65 10.02 -2.13 20.33
N ASP A 66 9.59 -1.39 21.35
CA ASP A 66 8.64 -0.27 21.16
C ASP A 66 9.23 0.81 20.25
N VAL A 67 10.51 1.14 20.42
CA VAL A 67 11.22 2.12 19.57
C VAL A 67 11.36 1.59 18.14
N LEU A 68 11.66 0.31 17.96
CA LEU A 68 11.70 -0.34 16.66
C LEU A 68 10.32 -0.24 15.95
N LEU A 69 9.25 -0.60 16.63
CA LEU A 69 7.90 -0.56 16.05
C LEU A 69 7.44 0.87 15.76
N ALA A 70 7.76 1.83 16.64
CA ALA A 70 7.44 3.24 16.44
C ALA A 70 8.19 3.84 15.24
N SER A 71 9.48 3.55 15.09
CA SER A 71 10.30 4.03 13.96
C SER A 71 9.88 3.41 12.61
N ASN A 72 9.20 2.26 12.64
CA ASN A 72 8.71 1.57 11.44
C ASN A 72 7.19 1.67 11.24
N ARG A 73 6.52 2.57 11.97
CA ARG A 73 5.05 2.65 12.01
C ARG A 73 4.40 2.85 10.64
N LEU A 74 5.00 3.70 9.79
CA LEU A 74 4.52 3.94 8.42
C LEU A 74 4.46 2.65 7.59
N LEU A 75 5.52 1.83 7.66
CA LEU A 75 5.59 0.57 6.93
C LEU A 75 4.58 -0.44 7.49
N ILE A 76 4.52 -0.57 8.83
CA ILE A 76 3.61 -1.50 9.51
C ILE A 76 2.15 -1.19 9.17
N ASP A 77 1.73 0.07 9.32
CA ASP A 77 0.35 0.50 9.05
C ASP A 77 -0.05 0.29 7.58
N ALA A 78 0.87 0.52 6.65
CA ALA A 78 0.64 0.27 5.23
C ALA A 78 0.54 -1.23 4.90
N ALA A 79 1.34 -2.05 5.57
CA ALA A 79 1.47 -3.48 5.34
C ALA A 79 0.33 -4.30 5.97
N LEU A 80 -0.19 -3.89 7.12
CA LEU A 80 -1.12 -4.68 7.92
C LEU A 80 -2.30 -5.26 7.12
N PRO A 81 -3.07 -4.49 6.32
CA PRO A 81 -4.21 -5.07 5.61
C PRO A 81 -3.80 -6.07 4.51
N ALA A 82 -2.59 -5.94 3.96
CA ALA A 82 -2.07 -6.89 2.98
C ALA A 82 -1.59 -8.18 3.67
N ILE A 83 -0.98 -8.06 4.85
CA ILE A 83 -0.57 -9.19 5.68
C ILE A 83 -1.81 -9.99 6.10
N ASP A 84 -2.86 -9.34 6.63
CA ASP A 84 -4.11 -9.99 7.05
C ASP A 84 -4.71 -10.81 5.90
N TYR A 85 -4.84 -10.18 4.72
CA TYR A 85 -5.37 -10.82 3.52
C TYR A 85 -4.55 -12.03 3.07
N LEU A 86 -3.23 -11.92 3.10
CA LEU A 86 -2.33 -13.01 2.73
C LEU A 86 -2.41 -14.15 3.75
N ALA A 87 -2.41 -13.84 5.04
CA ALA A 87 -2.53 -14.82 6.11
C ALA A 87 -3.84 -15.61 6.00
N GLU A 88 -4.96 -14.94 5.72
CA GLU A 88 -6.26 -15.59 5.46
C GLU A 88 -6.22 -16.53 4.24
N ARG A 89 -5.59 -16.10 3.14
CA ARG A 89 -5.53 -16.87 1.88
C ARG A 89 -4.57 -18.05 1.90
N GLN A 90 -3.43 -17.92 2.56
CA GLN A 90 -2.46 -19.01 2.69
C GLN A 90 -2.97 -20.11 3.64
N GLY A 91 -4.00 -19.82 4.43
CA GLY A 91 -4.59 -20.77 5.37
C GLY A 91 -3.58 -21.15 6.46
N LYS A 92 -3.46 -22.45 6.73
CA LYS A 92 -2.60 -22.99 7.82
C LYS A 92 -1.22 -23.47 7.35
N GLU A 93 -0.79 -23.07 6.15
CA GLU A 93 0.35 -23.70 5.45
C GLU A 93 1.59 -22.81 5.31
N GLY A 94 1.60 -21.60 5.89
CA GLY A 94 2.75 -20.70 5.80
C GLY A 94 2.74 -19.57 6.81
N LEU A 95 3.85 -18.85 6.86
CA LEU A 95 4.04 -17.61 7.61
C LEU A 95 4.19 -16.44 6.64
N ILE A 96 3.53 -15.33 6.96
CA ILE A 96 3.78 -14.04 6.36
C ILE A 96 4.66 -13.24 7.31
N ILE A 97 5.79 -12.76 6.82
CA ILE A 97 6.78 -12.03 7.62
C ILE A 97 7.02 -10.67 6.99
N LEU A 98 6.96 -9.62 7.80
CA LEU A 98 7.38 -8.27 7.42
C LEU A 98 8.68 -7.94 8.15
N ALA A 99 9.68 -7.45 7.42
CA ALA A 99 10.91 -6.93 8.02
C ALA A 99 11.25 -5.54 7.45
N ASN A 100 12.00 -4.75 8.21
CA ASN A 100 12.50 -3.45 7.77
C ASN A 100 13.72 -3.60 6.83
N ALA A 101 14.29 -2.46 6.41
CA ALA A 101 15.45 -2.41 5.51
C ALA A 101 16.73 -3.08 6.09
N ASP A 102 16.82 -3.24 7.42
CA ASP A 102 17.93 -3.91 8.11
C ASP A 102 17.70 -5.42 8.31
N ALA A 103 16.66 -5.96 7.67
CA ALA A 103 16.18 -7.34 7.84
C ALA A 103 15.69 -7.66 9.26
N THR A 104 15.26 -6.66 10.02
CA THR A 104 14.70 -6.83 11.37
C THR A 104 13.19 -7.07 11.28
N ILE A 105 12.72 -8.17 11.88
CA ILE A 105 11.31 -8.59 11.82
C ILE A 105 10.40 -7.61 12.59
N LEU A 106 9.35 -7.15 11.91
CA LEU A 106 8.35 -6.19 12.40
C LEU A 106 6.96 -6.81 12.61
N ALA A 107 6.62 -7.84 11.85
CA ALA A 107 5.37 -8.57 11.99
C ALA A 107 5.55 -10.03 11.53
N VAL A 108 4.86 -10.95 12.20
CA VAL A 108 4.79 -12.36 11.83
C VAL A 108 3.34 -12.79 11.97
N GLU A 109 2.71 -13.15 10.86
CA GLU A 109 1.33 -13.62 10.83
C GLU A 109 1.21 -15.01 10.22
N GLY A 110 0.24 -15.78 10.71
CA GLY A 110 0.07 -17.19 10.37
C GLY A 110 0.33 -18.13 11.55
N ARG A 111 0.16 -19.44 11.32
CA ARG A 111 0.21 -20.45 12.38
C ARG A 111 1.63 -20.95 12.68
N ALA A 112 2.41 -20.10 13.35
CA ALA A 112 3.71 -20.45 13.93
C ALA A 112 3.63 -21.62 14.94
N ASP A 113 2.44 -21.92 15.48
CA ASP A 113 2.20 -23.04 16.40
C ASP A 113 2.44 -24.41 15.77
N ARG A 114 2.31 -24.57 14.45
CA ARG A 114 2.69 -25.81 13.73
C ARG A 114 4.16 -25.88 13.36
N LEU A 115 4.85 -24.74 13.36
CA LEU A 115 6.30 -24.64 13.23
C LEU A 115 6.98 -24.75 14.61
N LYS A 116 6.24 -25.00 15.69
CA LYS A 116 6.82 -25.26 17.02
C LYS A 116 7.65 -26.56 16.99
N GLY A 117 8.94 -26.43 17.29
CA GLY A 117 9.92 -27.51 17.18
C GLY A 117 10.69 -27.54 15.86
N SER A 118 10.42 -26.60 14.94
CA SER A 118 11.14 -26.47 13.68
C SER A 118 12.43 -25.66 13.81
N GLY A 119 13.17 -25.59 12.72
CA GLY A 119 14.32 -24.71 12.58
C GLY A 119 13.98 -23.22 12.45
N LEU A 120 12.81 -22.72 12.85
CA LEU A 120 12.39 -21.31 12.73
C LEU A 120 12.12 -20.63 14.10
N GLN A 121 12.73 -21.10 15.19
CA GLN A 121 12.42 -20.63 16.56
C GLN A 121 12.79 -19.17 16.83
N ASP A 122 13.67 -18.60 16.01
CA ASP A 122 14.15 -17.21 16.06
C ASP A 122 13.48 -16.29 15.04
N ILE A 123 12.36 -16.74 14.42
CA ILE A 123 11.42 -15.87 13.70
C ILE A 123 10.52 -15.20 14.73
N THR A 124 11.03 -14.14 15.36
CA THR A 124 10.33 -13.34 16.37
C THR A 124 10.49 -11.86 16.08
N LEU A 125 9.56 -11.04 16.58
CA LEU A 125 9.68 -9.58 16.49
C LEU A 125 11.04 -9.10 17.03
N GLY A 126 11.67 -8.16 16.32
CA GLY A 126 13.00 -7.63 16.65
C GLY A 126 14.18 -8.50 16.22
N ALA A 127 13.97 -9.74 15.76
CA ALA A 127 15.07 -10.58 15.30
C ALA A 127 15.62 -10.07 13.95
N CYS A 128 16.95 -9.91 13.86
CA CYS A 128 17.64 -9.60 12.61
C CYS A 128 17.92 -10.88 11.80
N TRP A 129 17.51 -10.85 10.54
CA TRP A 129 17.66 -11.91 9.55
C TRP A 129 18.49 -11.45 8.33
N SER A 130 19.44 -10.55 8.54
CA SER A 130 20.38 -10.16 7.48
C SER A 130 21.25 -11.35 7.06
N GLU A 131 21.78 -11.33 5.83
CA GLU A 131 22.73 -12.37 5.38
C GLU A 131 23.97 -12.43 6.29
N ALA A 132 24.42 -11.28 6.79
CA ALA A 132 25.57 -11.21 7.70
C ALA A 132 25.30 -11.90 9.05
N ALA A 133 24.05 -11.90 9.52
CA ALA A 133 23.68 -12.53 10.79
C ALA A 133 23.27 -14.00 10.63
N ARG A 134 22.56 -14.35 9.55
CA ARG A 134 21.89 -15.66 9.40
C ARG A 134 22.22 -16.40 8.11
N GLY A 135 23.19 -15.89 7.35
CA GLY A 135 23.54 -16.42 6.04
C GLY A 135 22.39 -16.28 5.03
N THR A 136 22.51 -16.97 3.89
CA THR A 136 21.50 -17.00 2.82
C THR A 136 20.13 -17.40 3.37
N ASN A 137 19.24 -16.42 3.42
CA ASN A 137 17.84 -16.52 3.82
C ASN A 137 17.03 -15.49 3.02
N ALA A 138 15.72 -15.69 2.85
CA ALA A 138 14.98 -14.90 1.87
C ALA A 138 14.85 -13.42 2.24
N LEU A 139 14.70 -13.09 3.53
CA LEU A 139 14.59 -11.71 4.01
C LEU A 139 15.87 -10.93 3.68
N GLY A 140 17.01 -11.35 4.22
CA GLY A 140 18.29 -10.67 4.01
C GLY A 140 18.74 -10.67 2.54
N THR A 141 18.56 -11.79 1.85
CA THR A 141 18.99 -11.93 0.44
C THR A 141 18.18 -11.02 -0.47
N ALA A 142 16.87 -10.92 -0.28
CA ALA A 142 16.03 -10.04 -1.09
C ALA A 142 16.40 -8.56 -0.95
N LEU A 143 16.80 -8.14 0.26
CA LEU A 143 17.27 -6.78 0.53
C LEU A 143 18.61 -6.50 -0.16
N VAL A 144 19.56 -7.44 -0.10
CA VAL A 144 20.86 -7.30 -0.77
C VAL A 144 20.72 -7.30 -2.30
N GLU A 145 19.88 -8.19 -2.84
CA GLU A 145 19.66 -8.32 -4.28
C GLU A 145 18.75 -7.23 -4.85
N ALA A 146 18.08 -6.45 -4.00
CA ALA A 146 17.12 -5.40 -4.37
C ALA A 146 16.05 -5.88 -5.38
N ARG A 147 15.60 -7.13 -5.25
CA ARG A 147 14.59 -7.72 -6.14
C ARG A 147 13.87 -8.91 -5.49
N PRO A 148 12.70 -9.32 -6.04
CA PRO A 148 12.04 -10.54 -5.62
C PRO A 148 13.01 -11.71 -5.61
N THR A 149 13.11 -12.39 -4.48
CA THR A 149 14.04 -13.48 -4.25
C THR A 149 13.30 -14.70 -3.74
N LEU A 150 13.68 -15.83 -4.31
CA LEU A 150 13.16 -17.14 -3.99
C LEU A 150 14.30 -17.93 -3.37
N ILE A 151 14.08 -18.68 -2.30
CA ILE A 151 15.07 -19.61 -1.74
C ILE A 151 14.35 -20.92 -1.43
N ASP A 152 14.83 -22.01 -2.01
CA ASP A 152 14.20 -23.32 -1.94
C ASP A 152 14.97 -24.28 -1.04
N CYS A 153 14.36 -24.74 0.04
CA CYS A 153 14.87 -25.80 0.92
C CYS A 153 16.37 -25.67 1.18
N GLY A 154 17.16 -26.61 0.64
CA GLY A 154 18.60 -26.70 0.81
C GLY A 154 19.41 -25.52 0.26
N GLU A 155 18.81 -24.58 -0.45
CA GLU A 155 19.44 -23.32 -0.87
C GLU A 155 19.62 -22.33 0.30
N HIS A 156 18.90 -22.48 1.41
CA HIS A 156 19.19 -21.72 2.63
C HIS A 156 20.62 -22.03 3.12
N TYR A 157 21.36 -21.06 3.64
CA TYR A 157 22.72 -21.34 4.10
C TYR A 157 22.73 -22.23 5.36
N LEU A 158 21.83 -21.96 6.32
CA LEU A 158 21.75 -22.69 7.58
C LEU A 158 21.09 -24.07 7.42
N ASP A 159 21.70 -25.11 7.99
CA ASP A 159 21.22 -26.50 7.94
C ASP A 159 19.81 -26.65 8.51
N ARG A 160 19.48 -25.91 9.57
CA ARG A 160 18.16 -25.97 10.21
C ARG A 160 17.02 -25.48 9.30
N LEU A 161 17.34 -24.78 8.22
CA LEU A 161 16.37 -24.16 7.32
C LEU A 161 16.10 -25.00 6.05
N THR A 162 16.75 -26.16 5.90
CA THR A 162 16.68 -26.95 4.67
C THR A 162 15.28 -27.50 4.35
N ASP A 163 14.39 -27.52 5.33
CA ASP A 163 13.00 -27.99 5.17
C ASP A 163 12.05 -26.86 4.74
N PHE A 164 12.54 -25.62 4.61
CA PHE A 164 11.70 -24.45 4.32
C PHE A 164 12.02 -23.84 2.98
N SER A 165 10.98 -23.31 2.36
CA SER A 165 11.12 -22.49 1.16
C SER A 165 10.39 -21.17 1.31
N CYS A 166 11.01 -20.14 0.76
CA CYS A 166 10.69 -18.77 1.07
C CYS A 166 10.61 -17.94 -0.22
N THR A 167 9.64 -17.04 -0.28
CA THR A 167 9.50 -16.05 -1.35
C THR A 167 9.43 -14.68 -0.71
N SER A 168 10.41 -13.82 -1.02
CA SER A 168 10.52 -12.47 -0.48
C SER A 168 10.44 -11.43 -1.59
N VAL A 169 9.73 -10.32 -1.33
CA VAL A 169 9.61 -9.18 -2.25
C VAL A 169 9.96 -7.89 -1.49
N PRO A 170 11.00 -7.15 -1.93
CA PRO A 170 11.34 -5.86 -1.34
C PRO A 170 10.24 -4.82 -1.53
N ILE A 171 10.05 -3.97 -0.54
CA ILE A 171 9.10 -2.87 -0.49
C ILE A 171 9.88 -1.56 -0.60
N TYR A 172 9.52 -0.70 -1.54
CA TYR A 172 10.21 0.56 -1.77
C TYR A 172 9.46 1.77 -1.19
N CYS A 173 10.20 2.73 -0.67
CA CYS A 173 9.67 4.04 -0.35
C CYS A 173 9.48 4.89 -1.63
N PRO A 174 8.73 6.01 -1.58
CA PRO A 174 8.51 6.89 -2.72
C PRO A 174 9.78 7.46 -3.36
N GLN A 175 10.86 7.57 -2.58
CA GLN A 175 12.17 8.05 -3.02
C GLN A 175 12.92 6.99 -3.85
N GLY A 176 12.53 5.72 -3.72
CA GLY A 176 13.14 4.59 -4.44
C GLY A 176 14.11 3.75 -3.62
N ASP A 177 14.30 4.08 -2.34
CA ASP A 177 15.08 3.27 -1.40
C ASP A 177 14.23 2.11 -0.86
N ILE A 178 14.87 1.03 -0.44
CA ILE A 178 14.18 -0.10 0.16
C ILE A 178 13.75 0.29 1.58
N LEU A 179 12.45 0.18 1.85
CA LEU A 179 11.84 0.42 3.16
C LEU A 179 11.77 -0.86 4.00
N GLY A 180 11.62 -2.01 3.35
CA GLY A 180 11.51 -3.31 4.00
C GLY A 180 11.31 -4.44 3.00
N VAL A 181 10.89 -5.59 3.50
CA VAL A 181 10.64 -6.79 2.70
C VAL A 181 9.41 -7.53 3.24
N LEU A 182 8.58 -8.04 2.33
CA LEU A 182 7.49 -8.95 2.65
C LEU A 182 7.87 -10.36 2.21
N ASP A 183 7.74 -11.32 3.11
CA ASP A 183 8.09 -12.72 2.88
C ASP A 183 6.90 -13.66 3.12
N LEU A 184 6.90 -14.75 2.35
CA LEU A 184 6.08 -15.93 2.57
C LEU A 184 7.00 -17.14 2.74
N THR A 185 7.02 -17.68 3.95
CA THR A 185 7.76 -18.89 4.33
C THR A 185 6.82 -20.08 4.43
N ARG A 186 7.20 -21.23 3.87
CA ARG A 186 6.43 -22.49 3.91
C ARG A 186 7.34 -23.69 4.14
N GLU A 187 6.79 -24.76 4.71
CA GLU A 187 7.48 -26.04 4.83
C GLU A 187 7.40 -26.81 3.50
N GLY A 188 8.50 -27.45 3.14
CA GLY A 188 8.65 -28.23 1.92
C GLY A 188 9.05 -27.39 0.70
N PRO A 189 9.27 -28.09 -0.42
CA PRO A 189 9.82 -27.47 -1.63
C PRO A 189 8.81 -26.55 -2.30
N LEU A 190 9.32 -25.61 -3.08
CA LEU A 190 8.48 -24.76 -3.91
C LEU A 190 7.77 -25.63 -4.97
N GLY A 191 6.44 -25.63 -4.91
CA GLY A 191 5.55 -26.21 -5.92
C GLY A 191 5.64 -25.44 -7.25
N ARG A 192 4.57 -25.40 -8.07
CA ARG A 192 4.59 -24.58 -9.30
C ARG A 192 4.81 -23.09 -8.94
N VAL A 193 6.04 -22.65 -9.15
CA VAL A 193 6.74 -21.43 -8.67
C VAL A 193 6.09 -20.08 -9.04
N HIS A 194 4.97 -20.05 -9.74
CA HIS A 194 4.45 -18.81 -10.35
C HIS A 194 3.36 -18.09 -9.54
N ASP A 195 2.68 -18.77 -8.61
CA ASP A 195 1.51 -18.18 -7.95
C ASP A 195 1.87 -17.34 -6.71
N SER A 196 2.89 -17.73 -5.93
CA SER A 196 3.28 -17.03 -4.69
C SER A 196 3.98 -15.70 -4.95
N THR A 197 4.99 -15.66 -5.84
CA THR A 197 5.75 -14.44 -6.13
C THR A 197 4.85 -13.35 -6.72
N ALA A 198 3.97 -13.70 -7.65
CA ALA A 198 3.03 -12.75 -8.25
C ALA A 198 2.04 -12.20 -7.21
N LEU A 199 1.51 -13.07 -6.34
CA LEU A 199 0.63 -12.68 -5.25
C LEU A 199 1.33 -11.71 -4.27
N LEU A 200 2.56 -12.02 -3.86
CA LEU A 200 3.33 -11.14 -2.98
C LEU A 200 3.68 -9.82 -3.66
N ALA A 201 4.07 -9.84 -4.93
CA ALA A 201 4.36 -8.61 -5.68
C ALA A 201 3.13 -7.70 -5.80
N MET A 202 1.94 -8.28 -5.99
CA MET A 202 0.68 -7.52 -5.97
C MET A 202 0.40 -6.94 -4.58
N ALA A 203 0.64 -7.69 -3.53
CA ALA A 203 0.49 -7.22 -2.16
C ALA A 203 1.45 -6.05 -1.87
N VAL A 204 2.74 -6.22 -2.19
CA VAL A 204 3.76 -5.17 -2.06
C VAL A 204 3.39 -3.92 -2.83
N SER A 205 2.90 -4.02 -4.07
CA SER A 205 2.44 -2.84 -4.82
C SER A 205 1.32 -2.06 -4.11
N GLN A 206 0.43 -2.75 -3.40
CA GLN A 206 -0.59 -2.09 -2.56
C GLN A 206 0.02 -1.44 -1.32
N ILE A 207 0.98 -2.10 -0.67
CA ILE A 207 1.71 -1.55 0.48
C ILE A 207 2.45 -0.28 0.06
N GLU A 208 3.22 -0.33 -1.02
CA GLU A 208 3.93 0.82 -1.58
C GLU A 208 2.98 1.97 -1.92
N SER A 209 1.80 1.66 -2.48
CA SER A 209 0.79 2.69 -2.76
C SER A 209 0.29 3.38 -1.49
N ARG A 210 0.09 2.62 -0.40
CA ARG A 210 -0.31 3.18 0.91
C ARG A 210 0.83 3.98 1.54
N VAL A 211 2.05 3.46 1.53
CA VAL A 211 3.26 4.19 1.96
C VAL A 211 3.39 5.50 1.21
N PHE A 212 3.20 5.49 -0.12
CA PHE A 212 3.26 6.67 -0.97
C PHE A 212 2.22 7.72 -0.56
N ASN A 213 0.97 7.32 -0.38
CA ASN A 213 -0.09 8.23 0.05
C ASN A 213 0.16 8.81 1.45
N ALA A 214 0.64 8.00 2.38
CA ALA A 214 0.89 8.40 3.76
C ALA A 214 2.15 9.26 3.92
N SER A 215 3.13 9.14 3.01
CA SER A 215 4.37 9.95 3.02
C SER A 215 4.15 11.40 2.59
N TYR A 216 3.02 11.71 1.93
CA TYR A 216 2.71 13.02 1.38
C TYR A 216 1.32 13.52 1.81
N PRO A 217 1.08 13.71 3.12
CA PRO A 217 -0.26 14.00 3.62
C PRO A 217 -0.79 15.37 3.22
N ASP A 218 0.09 16.34 2.98
CA ASP A 218 -0.24 17.73 2.64
C ASP A 218 -0.09 18.08 1.16
N GLU A 219 0.17 17.08 0.31
CA GLU A 219 0.47 17.30 -1.11
C GLU A 219 -0.57 16.65 -2.01
N ILE A 220 -0.52 17.00 -3.29
CA ILE A 220 -1.40 16.41 -4.29
C ILE A 220 -0.83 15.05 -4.69
N VAL A 221 -1.55 13.97 -4.41
CA VAL A 221 -1.17 12.62 -4.83
C VAL A 221 -2.09 12.14 -5.94
N LEU A 222 -1.53 11.90 -7.12
CA LEU A 222 -2.24 11.46 -8.31
C LEU A 222 -1.88 10.01 -8.62
N ALA A 223 -2.92 9.20 -8.82
CA ALA A 223 -2.81 7.95 -9.56
C ALA A 223 -3.08 8.20 -11.04
N PHE A 224 -2.30 7.59 -11.93
CA PHE A 224 -2.52 7.71 -13.36
C PHE A 224 -2.16 6.45 -14.15
N HIS A 225 -2.81 6.28 -15.31
CA HIS A 225 -2.51 5.23 -16.28
C HIS A 225 -2.99 5.63 -17.68
N SER A 226 -2.34 5.13 -18.73
CA SER A 226 -2.79 5.26 -20.13
C SER A 226 -4.13 4.58 -20.45
N ARG A 227 -4.67 3.76 -19.53
CA ARG A 227 -5.96 3.11 -19.68
C ARG A 227 -6.77 3.27 -18.40
N ARG A 228 -7.98 3.79 -18.52
CA ARG A 228 -8.86 4.06 -17.38
C ARG A 228 -9.13 2.84 -16.51
N GLN A 229 -9.17 1.63 -17.08
CA GLN A 229 -9.48 0.39 -16.34
C GLN A 229 -8.37 -0.02 -15.35
N TYR A 230 -7.17 0.54 -15.47
CA TYR A 230 -6.05 0.21 -14.59
C TYR A 230 -5.83 1.24 -13.47
N LEU A 231 -6.67 2.26 -13.36
CA LEU A 231 -6.70 3.08 -12.15
C LEU A 231 -7.19 2.22 -10.97
N GLU A 232 -6.67 2.49 -9.78
CA GLU A 232 -6.95 1.73 -8.55
C GLU A 232 -6.47 0.28 -8.60
N SER A 233 -5.53 -0.01 -9.51
CA SER A 233 -4.88 -1.32 -9.64
C SER A 233 -3.37 -1.22 -9.34
N PRO A 234 -2.68 -2.35 -9.11
CA PRO A 234 -1.22 -2.38 -8.96
C PRO A 234 -0.42 -1.78 -10.12
N TRP A 235 -1.04 -1.62 -11.30
CA TRP A 235 -0.37 -1.14 -12.51
C TRP A 235 -0.42 0.38 -12.68
N GLN A 236 -1.07 1.12 -11.76
CA GLN A 236 -1.12 2.58 -11.81
C GLN A 236 0.22 3.23 -11.43
N GLY A 237 0.57 4.32 -12.10
CA GLY A 237 1.64 5.21 -11.66
C GLY A 237 1.15 6.12 -10.54
N LEU A 238 2.02 6.42 -9.58
CA LEU A 238 1.77 7.41 -8.53
C LEU A 238 2.73 8.58 -8.67
N LEU A 239 2.19 9.78 -8.46
CA LEU A 239 2.92 11.04 -8.53
C LEU A 239 2.51 11.92 -7.34
N ALA A 240 3.48 12.35 -6.55
CA ALA A 240 3.29 13.38 -5.53
C ALA A 240 3.73 14.73 -6.11
N VAL A 241 2.86 15.74 -6.03
CA VAL A 241 3.11 17.08 -6.57
C VAL A 241 2.82 18.11 -5.50
N SER A 242 3.73 19.07 -5.34
CA SER A 242 3.50 20.21 -4.45
C SER A 242 2.41 21.14 -4.97
N LEU A 243 1.86 21.99 -4.11
CA LEU A 243 0.95 23.05 -4.56
C LEU A 243 1.58 24.00 -5.59
N GLY A 244 2.90 24.18 -5.55
CA GLY A 244 3.65 24.91 -6.56
C GLY A 244 3.80 24.16 -7.88
N GLY A 245 3.28 22.94 -8.01
CA GLY A 245 3.43 22.12 -9.22
C GLY A 245 4.79 21.44 -9.33
N GLN A 246 5.58 21.35 -8.27
CA GLN A 246 6.85 20.62 -8.29
C GLN A 246 6.62 19.14 -8.02
N ILE A 247 7.23 18.25 -8.81
CA ILE A 247 7.17 16.81 -8.57
C ILE A 247 8.06 16.47 -7.37
N LEU A 248 7.46 15.90 -6.33
CA LEU A 248 8.14 15.52 -5.08
C LEU A 248 8.55 14.05 -5.07
N ALA A 249 7.74 13.17 -5.64
CA ALA A 249 8.05 11.75 -5.79
C ALA A 249 7.28 11.10 -6.93
N VAL A 250 7.82 9.97 -7.41
CA VAL A 250 7.27 9.12 -8.46
C VAL A 250 7.46 7.66 -8.09
N SER A 251 6.40 6.86 -8.23
CA SER A 251 6.53 5.40 -8.09
C SER A 251 7.31 4.79 -9.25
N ALA A 252 7.86 3.59 -9.07
CA ALA A 252 8.53 2.87 -10.15
C ALA A 252 7.62 2.68 -11.37
N GLN A 253 6.34 2.37 -11.12
CA GLN A 253 5.33 2.24 -12.17
C GLN A 253 5.09 3.57 -12.92
N ALA A 254 5.14 4.71 -12.22
CA ALA A 254 5.07 6.02 -12.86
C ALA A 254 6.27 6.27 -13.79
N CYS A 255 7.49 5.93 -13.36
CA CYS A 255 8.69 6.00 -14.20
C CYS A 255 8.56 5.16 -15.48
N GLN A 256 8.03 3.93 -15.36
CA GLN A 256 7.78 3.05 -16.51
C GLN A 256 6.74 3.62 -17.48
N LEU A 257 5.59 4.06 -16.97
CA LEU A 257 4.52 4.65 -17.78
C LEU A 257 4.97 5.94 -18.47
N LEU A 258 5.71 6.77 -17.75
CA LEU A 258 6.28 8.01 -18.27
C LEU A 258 7.54 7.78 -19.08
N ARG A 259 8.10 6.56 -19.15
CA ARG A 259 9.39 6.26 -19.83
C ARG A 259 10.46 7.30 -19.49
N ALA A 260 10.68 7.51 -18.20
CA ALA A 260 11.65 8.47 -17.69
C ALA A 260 12.20 8.00 -16.35
N GLU A 261 13.48 8.27 -16.11
CA GLU A 261 14.13 7.98 -14.83
C GLU A 261 13.60 8.89 -13.72
N ARG A 262 13.60 8.40 -12.48
CA ARG A 262 13.13 9.16 -11.31
C ARG A 262 13.87 10.50 -11.16
N SER A 263 15.18 10.50 -11.35
CA SER A 263 16.03 11.69 -11.28
C SER A 263 15.71 12.74 -12.34
N ALA A 264 15.10 12.34 -13.47
CA ALA A 264 14.67 13.26 -14.52
C ALA A 264 13.28 13.85 -14.27
N LEU A 265 12.54 13.35 -13.28
CA LEU A 265 11.17 13.75 -12.95
C LEU A 265 11.12 14.54 -11.65
N VAL A 266 11.73 14.04 -10.58
CA VAL A 266 11.72 14.67 -9.26
C VAL A 266 12.39 16.04 -9.31
N GLY A 267 11.75 17.04 -8.71
CA GLY A 267 12.21 18.43 -8.67
C GLY A 267 11.75 19.29 -9.86
N ARG A 268 11.23 18.69 -10.94
CA ARG A 268 10.73 19.44 -12.10
C ARG A 268 9.28 19.87 -11.93
N ARG A 269 8.80 20.75 -12.81
CA ARG A 269 7.39 21.14 -12.84
C ARG A 269 6.55 20.03 -13.47
N CYS A 270 5.41 19.71 -12.85
CA CYS A 270 4.47 18.73 -13.37
C CYS A 270 3.92 19.13 -14.74
N GLU A 271 3.84 20.43 -15.05
CA GLU A 271 3.42 20.98 -16.35
C GLU A 271 4.22 20.41 -17.52
N GLU A 272 5.52 20.20 -17.32
CA GLU A 272 6.44 19.70 -18.34
C GLU A 272 6.09 18.28 -18.80
N PHE A 273 5.38 17.52 -17.96
CA PHE A 273 5.04 16.12 -18.19
C PHE A 273 3.54 15.89 -18.34
N LEU A 274 2.73 16.60 -17.55
CA LEU A 274 1.29 16.45 -17.47
C LEU A 274 0.53 17.51 -18.28
N GLY A 275 1.20 18.57 -18.73
CA GLY A 275 0.57 19.69 -19.45
C GLY A 275 -0.37 20.54 -18.58
N VAL A 276 -0.32 20.38 -17.25
CA VAL A 276 -1.17 21.09 -16.29
C VAL A 276 -0.37 21.51 -15.05
N ASP A 277 -0.70 22.67 -14.52
CA ASP A 277 -0.10 23.20 -13.29
C ASP A 277 -0.73 22.61 -12.02
N GLY A 278 -0.05 22.76 -10.89
CA GLY A 278 -0.49 22.20 -9.60
C GLY A 278 -1.84 22.75 -9.11
N LEU A 279 -2.14 24.03 -9.38
CA LEU A 279 -3.40 24.64 -8.98
C LEU A 279 -4.56 24.17 -9.87
N GLN A 280 -4.32 23.98 -11.16
CA GLN A 280 -5.26 23.37 -12.09
C GLN A 280 -5.55 21.93 -11.70
N LEU A 281 -4.53 21.16 -11.31
CA LEU A 281 -4.72 19.81 -10.77
C LEU A 281 -5.66 19.88 -9.56
N LEU A 282 -5.33 20.69 -8.55
CA LEU A 282 -6.15 20.87 -7.35
C LEU A 282 -7.61 21.24 -7.66
N SER A 283 -7.82 22.20 -8.57
CA SER A 283 -9.16 22.66 -8.96
C SER A 283 -10.01 21.54 -9.59
N ARG A 284 -9.37 20.62 -10.31
CA ARG A 284 -10.02 19.43 -10.88
C ARG A 284 -10.29 18.36 -9.82
N LEU A 285 -9.50 18.32 -8.74
CA LEU A 285 -9.74 17.36 -7.64
C LEU A 285 -11.03 17.68 -6.89
N HIS A 286 -11.32 18.96 -6.67
CA HIS A 286 -12.57 19.40 -6.03
C HIS A 286 -13.81 19.03 -6.84
N GLN A 287 -13.69 18.79 -8.14
CA GLN A 287 -14.79 18.36 -9.00
C GLN A 287 -15.06 16.86 -8.90
N GLY A 288 -14.11 16.09 -8.33
CA GLY A 288 -14.19 14.64 -8.19
C GLY A 288 -14.09 13.89 -9.52
N GLY A 289 -13.81 12.58 -9.43
CA GLY A 289 -13.83 11.67 -10.58
C GLY A 289 -12.48 11.47 -11.28
N VAL A 290 -12.54 10.78 -12.41
CA VAL A 290 -11.39 10.46 -13.27
C VAL A 290 -11.27 11.54 -14.34
N GLY A 291 -10.12 12.22 -14.40
CA GLY A 291 -9.77 13.15 -15.48
C GLY A 291 -8.92 12.48 -16.55
N SER A 292 -8.74 13.16 -17.68
CA SER A 292 -7.70 12.82 -18.67
C SER A 292 -6.75 14.00 -18.91
N LEU A 293 -5.51 13.67 -19.25
CA LEU A 293 -4.42 14.59 -19.55
C LEU A 293 -3.79 14.16 -20.86
N GLN A 294 -3.66 15.11 -21.79
CA GLN A 294 -2.87 14.91 -22.99
C GLN A 294 -1.44 15.34 -22.69
N THR A 295 -0.52 14.39 -22.81
CA THR A 295 0.92 14.62 -22.59
C THR A 295 1.67 14.44 -23.90
N ALA A 296 2.92 14.87 -23.96
CA ALA A 296 3.79 14.60 -25.11
C ALA A 296 3.97 13.08 -25.38
N LYS A 297 3.67 12.22 -24.39
CA LYS A 297 3.79 10.76 -24.47
C LYS A 297 2.43 10.06 -24.71
N GLY A 298 1.36 10.82 -24.93
CA GLY A 298 0.01 10.33 -25.18
C GLY A 298 -0.98 10.70 -24.07
N GLU A 299 -2.19 10.13 -24.17
CA GLU A 299 -3.25 10.37 -23.19
C GLU A 299 -3.04 9.52 -21.92
N PHE A 300 -3.19 10.16 -20.76
CA PHE A 300 -3.26 9.51 -19.47
C PHE A 300 -4.58 9.84 -18.78
N PHE A 301 -5.19 8.82 -18.17
CA PHE A 301 -6.26 8.99 -17.22
C PHE A 301 -5.66 9.13 -15.83
N TYR A 302 -6.25 9.98 -15.00
CA TYR A 302 -5.77 10.19 -13.64
C TYR A 302 -6.92 10.36 -12.66
N ARG A 303 -6.61 10.09 -11.39
CA ARG A 303 -7.48 10.32 -10.24
C ARG A 303 -6.63 10.83 -9.09
N ALA A 304 -7.11 11.82 -8.33
CA ALA A 304 -6.48 12.12 -7.06
C ALA A 304 -6.82 11.05 -6.03
N LEU A 305 -5.78 10.54 -5.40
CA LEU A 305 -5.90 9.75 -4.18
C LEU A 305 -5.94 10.66 -2.96
N ARG A 306 -5.27 11.82 -3.03
CA ARG A 306 -5.26 12.82 -1.97
C ARG A 306 -5.13 14.23 -2.54
N ALA A 307 -5.79 15.16 -1.87
CA ALA A 307 -5.61 16.60 -2.03
C ALA A 307 -5.32 17.18 -0.64
N PRO A 308 -4.51 18.25 -0.55
CA PRO A 308 -4.28 18.94 0.72
C PRO A 308 -5.60 19.35 1.36
N GLN A 309 -5.77 19.01 2.65
CA GLN A 309 -6.93 19.43 3.44
C GLN A 309 -6.85 20.88 3.90
N ARG A 310 -5.71 21.57 3.71
CA ARG A 310 -5.65 23.01 3.94
C ARG A 310 -6.66 23.69 3.03
N SER A 311 -7.57 24.45 3.65
CA SER A 311 -8.41 25.43 3.00
C SER A 311 -7.51 26.43 2.28
N ILE A 312 -7.09 26.10 1.07
CA ILE A 312 -6.58 27.10 0.17
C ILE A 312 -7.83 27.90 -0.17
N ASN A 313 -7.98 29.04 0.53
CA ASN A 313 -8.65 30.20 -0.02
C ASN A 313 -7.90 30.56 -1.30
N VAL A 314 -8.07 29.76 -2.35
CA VAL A 314 -7.86 30.23 -3.71
C VAL A 314 -8.98 31.23 -3.85
N SER A 315 -8.67 32.48 -3.52
CA SER A 315 -9.34 33.64 -4.06
C SER A 315 -9.16 33.52 -5.57
N SER A 316 -10.00 32.67 -6.16
CA SER A 316 -10.21 32.65 -7.58
C SER A 316 -10.64 34.09 -7.87
N PRO A 317 -9.91 34.86 -8.69
CA PRO A 317 -10.46 36.12 -9.18
C PRO A 317 -11.84 35.76 -9.72
N PRO A 318 -12.92 36.48 -9.34
CA PRO A 318 -14.27 36.04 -9.60
C PRO A 318 -14.42 35.86 -11.09
N ARG A 319 -14.33 34.61 -11.54
CA ARG A 319 -14.54 34.27 -12.93
C ARG A 319 -16.04 34.40 -13.07
N SER A 320 -16.46 35.48 -13.69
CA SER A 320 -17.82 35.75 -14.11
C SER A 320 -18.23 34.69 -15.12
N VAL A 321 -18.48 33.48 -14.63
CA VAL A 321 -19.28 32.50 -15.34
C VAL A 321 -20.58 32.50 -14.56
N ALA A 322 -21.47 33.41 -14.98
CA ALA A 322 -22.87 33.33 -14.65
C ALA A 322 -23.42 32.01 -15.23
N LYS A 323 -23.20 30.90 -14.52
CA LYS A 323 -24.11 29.76 -14.58
C LYS A 323 -25.20 30.11 -13.61
N THR A 324 -26.33 30.55 -14.15
CA THR A 324 -27.62 30.58 -13.47
C THR A 324 -27.94 29.17 -12.99
N VAL A 325 -27.44 28.79 -11.82
CA VAL A 325 -28.00 27.68 -11.05
C VAL A 325 -29.35 28.20 -10.59
N LYS A 326 -30.43 27.63 -11.15
CA LYS A 326 -31.78 27.90 -10.66
C LYS A 326 -31.76 27.68 -9.13
N PRO A 327 -32.24 28.63 -8.32
CA PRO A 327 -32.40 28.40 -6.90
C PRO A 327 -33.24 27.12 -6.75
N PRO A 328 -32.85 26.19 -5.88
CA PRO A 328 -33.65 25.01 -5.64
C PRO A 328 -35.08 25.43 -5.24
N PRO A 329 -36.09 24.64 -5.63
CA PRO A 329 -37.49 24.97 -5.39
C PRO A 329 -37.72 25.24 -3.91
N ASP A 330 -38.52 26.29 -3.63
CA ASP A 330 -38.94 26.63 -2.27
C ASP A 330 -39.57 25.39 -1.60
N LEU A 331 -39.33 25.20 -0.31
CA LEU A 331 -39.73 24.01 0.44
C LEU A 331 -41.24 23.75 0.30
N GLU A 332 -42.04 24.80 0.17
CA GLU A 332 -43.49 24.74 0.00
C GLU A 332 -43.90 24.23 -1.40
N THR A 333 -43.08 24.45 -2.42
CA THR A 333 -43.31 23.97 -3.79
C THR A 333 -42.98 22.49 -3.98
N LEU A 334 -42.10 21.92 -3.14
CA LEU A 334 -41.73 20.50 -3.17
C LEU A 334 -42.91 19.57 -2.87
N ALA A 335 -43.92 20.03 -2.11
CA ALA A 335 -45.08 19.22 -1.75
C ALA A 335 -46.11 19.07 -2.88
N GLY A 336 -46.08 19.93 -3.90
CA GLY A 336 -47.15 20.04 -4.89
C GLY A 336 -48.53 20.15 -4.23
N ASN A 337 -49.49 19.32 -4.65
CA ASN A 337 -50.84 19.27 -4.09
C ASN A 337 -51.00 18.22 -2.96
N ASN A 338 -49.92 17.60 -2.47
CA ASN A 338 -50.01 16.54 -1.47
C ASN A 338 -50.03 17.10 -0.04
N VAL A 339 -51.22 17.13 0.56
CA VAL A 339 -51.47 17.68 1.91
C VAL A 339 -50.68 16.96 3.01
N ARG A 340 -50.48 15.63 2.90
CA ARG A 340 -49.71 14.87 3.89
C ARG A 340 -48.22 15.21 3.80
N TYR A 341 -47.70 15.33 2.59
CA TYR A 341 -46.30 15.69 2.35
C TYR A 341 -46.01 17.14 2.76
N ALA A 342 -46.92 18.07 2.46
CA ALA A 342 -46.85 19.45 2.93
C ALA A 342 -46.84 19.56 4.48
N ARG A 343 -47.58 18.68 5.18
CA ARG A 343 -47.54 18.60 6.64
C ARG A 343 -46.19 18.11 7.15
N ALA A 344 -45.60 17.09 6.52
CA ALA A 344 -44.29 16.56 6.88
C ALA A 344 -43.18 17.60 6.68
N LEU A 345 -43.17 18.34 5.57
CA LEU A 345 -42.20 19.41 5.33
C LEU A 345 -42.35 20.58 6.32
N ARG A 346 -43.59 20.94 6.70
CA ARG A 346 -43.82 21.94 7.77
C ARG A 346 -43.28 21.48 9.13
N MET A 347 -43.49 20.22 9.48
CA MET A 347 -42.96 19.64 10.72
C MET A 347 -41.43 19.63 10.72
N ALA A 348 -40.79 19.24 9.62
CA ALA A 348 -39.34 19.29 9.45
C ALA A 348 -38.79 20.72 9.57
N ARG A 349 -39.46 21.70 8.94
CA ARG A 349 -39.09 23.13 9.05
C ARG A 349 -39.19 23.63 10.49
N GLN A 350 -40.25 23.27 11.21
CA GLN A 350 -40.43 23.63 12.62
C GLN A 350 -39.38 22.98 13.53
N GLY A 351 -39.03 21.70 13.28
CA GLY A 351 -37.96 21.03 14.01
C GLY A 351 -36.63 21.75 13.86
N LEU A 352 -36.23 22.06 12.62
CA LEU A 352 -34.99 22.79 12.34
C LEU A 352 -34.96 24.21 12.91
N ALA A 353 -36.09 24.92 12.89
CA ALA A 353 -36.20 26.25 13.48
C ALA A 353 -35.97 26.25 15.00
N ASN A 354 -36.23 25.12 15.67
CA ASN A 354 -35.98 24.92 17.09
C ASN A 354 -34.68 24.12 17.36
N GLU A 355 -33.77 24.06 16.37
CA GLU A 355 -32.50 23.33 16.44
C GLU A 355 -32.63 21.83 16.76
N LEU A 356 -33.78 21.22 16.46
CA LEU A 356 -33.99 19.78 16.65
C LEU A 356 -33.44 18.98 15.47
N PRO A 357 -32.82 17.81 15.71
CA PRO A 357 -32.43 16.89 14.65
C PRO A 357 -33.64 16.43 13.82
N VAL A 358 -33.48 16.38 12.50
CA VAL A 358 -34.52 15.93 11.56
C VAL A 358 -34.05 14.68 10.82
N LEU A 359 -34.81 13.59 10.98
CA LEU A 359 -34.58 12.34 10.25
C LEU A 359 -35.52 12.24 9.04
N LEU A 360 -34.95 12.13 7.84
CA LEU A 360 -35.70 11.95 6.59
C LEU A 360 -35.75 10.47 6.22
N LEU A 361 -36.95 9.88 6.26
CA LEU A 361 -37.18 8.49 5.89
C LEU A 361 -37.84 8.39 4.52
N GLY A 362 -37.48 7.35 3.77
CA GLY A 362 -38.05 7.05 2.46
C GLY A 362 -37.16 6.10 1.66
N GLU A 363 -37.71 5.47 0.63
CA GLU A 363 -36.98 4.56 -0.25
C GLU A 363 -35.86 5.26 -1.03
N THR A 364 -34.91 4.50 -1.57
CA THR A 364 -33.83 5.03 -2.42
C THR A 364 -34.43 5.72 -3.66
N GLY A 365 -33.93 6.91 -4.00
CA GLY A 365 -34.41 7.67 -5.17
C GLY A 365 -35.62 8.58 -4.93
N THR A 366 -36.22 8.61 -3.73
CA THR A 366 -37.38 9.47 -3.40
C THR A 366 -37.06 10.95 -3.19
N GLY A 367 -35.83 11.39 -3.50
CA GLY A 367 -35.45 12.81 -3.41
C GLY A 367 -35.09 13.31 -2.00
N LYS A 368 -34.76 12.42 -1.05
CA LYS A 368 -34.36 12.79 0.33
C LYS A 368 -33.25 13.85 0.39
N GLU A 369 -32.28 13.80 -0.52
CA GLU A 369 -31.20 14.80 -0.59
C GLU A 369 -31.72 16.17 -1.03
N VAL A 370 -32.66 16.20 -1.98
CA VAL A 370 -33.29 17.45 -2.45
C VAL A 370 -34.05 18.11 -1.30
N ILE A 371 -34.75 17.32 -0.48
CA ILE A 371 -35.46 17.80 0.72
C ILE A 371 -34.47 18.33 1.76
N ALA A 372 -33.38 17.61 2.05
CA ALA A 372 -32.37 18.04 3.02
C ALA A 372 -31.75 19.40 2.62
N ARG A 373 -31.45 19.59 1.33
CA ARG A 373 -30.92 20.87 0.81
C ARG A 373 -31.95 21.99 0.87
N ALA A 374 -33.21 21.72 0.53
CA ALA A 374 -34.28 22.71 0.63
C ALA A 374 -34.52 23.15 2.09
N LEU A 375 -34.48 22.20 3.03
CA LEU A 375 -34.57 22.47 4.46
C LEU A 375 -33.40 23.33 4.98
N HIS A 376 -32.17 23.06 4.52
CA HIS A 376 -31.00 23.89 4.86
C HIS A 376 -31.15 25.34 4.40
N ILE A 377 -31.62 25.52 3.16
CA ILE A 377 -31.82 26.86 2.56
C ILE A 377 -32.95 27.61 3.26
N ALA A 378 -33.99 26.91 3.70
CA ALA A 378 -35.09 27.48 4.48
C ALA A 378 -34.74 27.72 5.97
N GLY A 379 -33.60 27.22 6.45
CA GLY A 379 -33.21 27.28 7.87
C GLY A 379 -32.33 28.48 8.24
N ALA A 380 -32.13 28.68 9.54
CA ALA A 380 -31.30 29.77 10.08
C ALA A 380 -29.81 29.69 9.68
N ARG A 381 -29.35 28.51 9.24
CA ARG A 381 -27.97 28.25 8.81
C ARG A 381 -27.82 28.27 7.28
N ARG A 382 -28.76 28.84 6.54
CA ARG A 382 -28.73 28.92 5.06
C ARG A 382 -27.44 29.48 4.48
N ASP A 383 -26.79 30.39 5.20
CA ASP A 383 -25.55 31.06 4.78
C ASP A 383 -24.28 30.27 5.20
N LYS A 384 -24.45 29.15 5.92
CA LYS A 384 -23.37 28.21 6.30
C LYS A 384 -23.29 27.05 5.28
N PRO A 385 -22.14 26.36 5.16
CA PRO A 385 -22.01 25.24 4.23
C PRO A 385 -22.95 24.08 4.60
N PHE A 386 -23.58 23.49 3.58
CA PHE A 386 -24.28 22.21 3.71
C PHE A 386 -23.27 21.07 3.52
N VAL A 387 -22.94 20.37 4.61
CA VAL A 387 -21.99 19.25 4.60
C VAL A 387 -22.77 17.94 4.55
N ALA A 388 -22.60 17.17 3.48
CA ALA A 388 -23.16 15.84 3.35
C ALA A 388 -22.12 14.80 3.78
N VAL A 389 -22.47 13.96 4.75
CA VAL A 389 -21.61 12.89 5.26
C VAL A 389 -22.26 11.54 4.94
N ASN A 390 -21.51 10.63 4.32
CA ASN A 390 -21.99 9.26 4.08
C ASN A 390 -21.66 8.39 5.29
N CYS A 391 -22.63 8.23 6.21
CA CYS A 391 -22.42 7.44 7.42
C CYS A 391 -22.12 5.95 7.15
N ALA A 392 -22.49 5.41 5.99
CA ALA A 392 -22.16 4.03 5.62
C ALA A 392 -20.69 3.85 5.21
N ALA A 393 -19.96 4.95 4.97
CA ALA A 393 -18.53 4.95 4.66
C ALA A 393 -17.66 5.18 5.91
N ILE A 394 -18.27 5.36 7.08
CA ILE A 394 -17.56 5.54 8.36
C ILE A 394 -17.62 4.21 9.13
N PRO A 395 -16.48 3.63 9.54
CA PRO A 395 -16.47 2.43 10.39
C PRO A 395 -17.24 2.66 11.69
N GLU A 396 -18.01 1.68 12.17
CA GLU A 396 -18.89 1.84 13.34
C GLU A 396 -18.17 2.38 14.59
N GLY A 397 -16.92 1.96 14.82
CA GLY A 397 -16.12 2.43 15.95
C GLY A 397 -15.62 3.88 15.85
N LEU A 398 -15.75 4.54 14.70
CA LEU A 398 -15.36 5.94 14.45
C LEU A 398 -16.57 6.89 14.30
N ILE A 399 -17.79 6.35 14.22
CA ILE A 399 -19.00 7.16 14.03
C ILE A 399 -19.20 8.16 15.18
N GLU A 400 -18.93 7.74 16.42
CA GLU A 400 -19.16 8.58 17.60
C GLU A 400 -18.16 9.74 17.67
N SER A 401 -16.87 9.47 17.47
CA SER A 401 -15.82 10.50 17.50
C SER A 401 -15.92 11.49 16.33
N GLU A 402 -16.38 11.05 15.16
CA GLU A 402 -16.47 11.91 13.97
C GLU A 402 -17.75 12.76 13.93
N LEU A 403 -18.89 12.27 14.44
CA LEU A 403 -20.17 12.98 14.38
C LEU A 403 -20.48 13.80 15.63
N PHE A 404 -19.93 13.45 16.78
CA PHE A 404 -20.23 14.11 18.06
C PHE A 404 -19.04 14.78 18.74
N GLY A 405 -17.82 14.57 18.21
CA GLY A 405 -16.58 15.20 18.68
C GLY A 405 -15.85 14.37 19.73
#